data_AF-A0A553NKR0-F1
#
_entry.id   AF-A0A553NKR0-F1
#
_cell.length_a   1.000
_cell.length_b   1.000
_cell.length_c   1.000
_cell.angle_alpha   90.00
_cell.angle_beta   90.00
_cell.angle_gamma   90.00
#
_symmetry.space_group_name_H-M   'P 1'
#
loop_
_entity.id
_entity.type
_entity.pdbx_description
1 polymer ?
#
loop_
_entity_poly.entity_id
_entity_poly.type
_entity_poly.pdbx_seq_one_letter_code
_entity_poly.pdbx_strand_id
1 'polypeptide(L)'
;MLSEKDQELQRLRNEIREEQTQSPQIDEENTASESLQRLREEKEFAEGQINFLNSVIVDLQRKNEELKLKLKKMVLSEWNDEENNGLGEVKKKKKKKKKESPPRVFCDICDCFDLHDTEDCPTQTQQQQQSPGSPPHSVNHGKRSEERPYCEVCEAFGHATDSCNEDQTF
;
A
#
# COMPACT_ATOMS: atom_id res chain seq x y z
N MET A 1 83.48 -16.65 55.77
CA MET A 1 82.52 -17.53 55.07
C MET A 1 81.07 -17.38 55.52
N LEU A 2 80.64 -17.71 56.75
CA LEU A 2 79.23 -17.53 57.17
C LEU A 2 78.80 -16.05 57.24
N SER A 3 79.64 -15.19 57.83
CA SER A 3 79.36 -13.74 57.95
C SER A 3 79.31 -12.98 56.62
N GLU A 4 80.03 -13.43 55.59
CA GLU A 4 80.01 -12.77 54.26
C GLU A 4 78.72 -13.09 53.53
N LYS A 5 78.25 -14.35 53.62
CA LYS A 5 76.96 -14.76 53.07
C LYS A 5 75.79 -14.04 53.74
N ASP A 6 75.87 -13.79 55.04
CA ASP A 6 74.84 -13.03 55.75
C ASP A 6 74.79 -11.55 55.32
N GLN A 7 75.94 -10.95 55.03
CA GLN A 7 76.00 -9.59 54.49
C GLN A 7 75.49 -9.50 53.06
N GLU A 8 75.80 -10.50 52.23
CA GLU A 8 75.31 -10.59 50.85
C GLU A 8 73.79 -10.81 50.80
N LEU A 9 73.26 -11.65 51.70
CA LEU A 9 71.82 -11.83 51.89
C LEU A 9 71.13 -10.54 52.33
N GLN A 10 71.73 -9.76 53.22
CA GLN A 10 71.18 -8.46 53.62
C GLN A 10 71.17 -7.45 52.47
N ARG A 11 72.20 -7.43 51.63
CA ARG A 11 72.26 -6.55 50.45
C ARG A 11 71.19 -6.91 49.44
N LEU A 12 71.12 -8.18 49.03
CA LEU A 12 70.08 -8.67 48.11
C LEU A 12 68.67 -8.39 48.62
N ARG A 13 68.45 -8.52 49.94
CA ARG A 13 67.14 -8.25 50.56
C ARG A 13 66.78 -6.77 50.53
N ASN A 14 67.76 -5.88 50.67
CA ASN A 14 67.54 -4.44 50.56
C ASN A 14 67.31 -4.01 49.11
N GLU A 15 68.04 -4.61 48.17
CA GLU A 15 67.91 -4.36 46.72
C GLU A 15 66.53 -4.78 46.20
N ILE A 16 66.04 -5.97 46.59
CA ILE A 16 64.67 -6.43 46.29
C ILE A 16 63.62 -5.49 46.90
N ARG A 17 63.87 -4.97 48.11
CA ARG A 17 62.95 -4.03 48.76
C ARG A 17 62.92 -2.68 48.02
N GLU A 18 64.07 -2.20 47.58
CA GLU A 18 64.17 -0.96 46.79
C GLU A 18 63.49 -1.11 45.42
N GLU A 19 63.71 -2.21 44.70
CA GLU A 19 63.04 -2.52 43.42
C GLU A 19 61.51 -2.65 43.57
N GLN A 20 61.03 -3.22 44.69
CA GLN A 20 59.59 -3.28 45.00
C GLN A 20 59.01 -1.89 45.30
N THR A 21 59.78 -0.99 45.92
CA THR A 21 59.34 0.40 46.18
C THR A 21 59.47 1.33 44.96
N GLN A 22 60.34 1.01 44.00
CA GLN A 22 60.52 1.76 42.75
C GLN A 22 59.62 1.26 41.62
N SER A 23 58.92 0.13 41.79
CA SER A 23 57.89 -0.32 40.85
C SER A 23 56.61 0.51 41.00
N PRO A 24 56.20 1.31 40.01
CA PRO A 24 54.93 2.03 40.04
C PRO A 24 53.80 1.05 39.70
N GLN A 25 53.29 0.32 40.68
CA GLN A 25 52.27 -0.73 40.49
C GLN A 25 50.84 -0.29 40.85
N ILE A 26 50.53 1.01 40.99
CA ILE A 26 49.23 1.46 41.55
C ILE A 26 48.38 2.35 40.61
N ASP A 27 48.92 2.81 39.47
CA ASP A 27 48.17 3.69 38.55
C ASP A 27 47.57 2.98 37.31
N GLU A 28 48.17 1.87 36.85
CA GLU A 28 47.61 1.08 35.73
C GLU A 28 46.37 0.27 36.12
N GLU A 29 46.30 -0.26 37.36
CA GLU A 29 45.18 -1.08 37.80
C GLU A 29 43.89 -0.24 37.98
N ASN A 30 44.01 1.01 38.45
CA ASN A 30 42.87 1.93 38.57
C ASN A 30 42.34 2.41 37.20
N THR A 31 43.23 2.76 36.27
CA THR A 31 42.83 3.21 34.92
C THR A 31 42.27 2.08 34.06
N ALA A 32 42.81 0.86 34.19
CA ALA A 32 42.24 -0.33 33.59
C ALA A 32 40.86 -0.67 34.18
N SER A 33 40.69 -0.53 35.51
CA SER A 33 39.42 -0.73 36.20
C SER A 33 38.33 0.26 35.75
N GLU A 34 38.67 1.55 35.64
CA GLU A 34 37.76 2.57 35.11
C GLU A 34 37.38 2.32 33.64
N SER A 35 38.34 1.89 32.82
CA SER A 35 38.09 1.56 31.41
C SER A 35 37.18 0.34 31.26
N LEU A 36 37.37 -0.68 32.10
CA LEU A 36 36.49 -1.86 32.16
C LEU A 36 35.07 -1.51 32.61
N GLN A 37 34.93 -0.59 33.56
CA GLN A 37 33.63 -0.13 34.03
C GLN A 37 32.86 0.62 32.92
N ARG A 38 33.53 1.50 32.18
CA ARG A 38 32.93 2.19 31.01
C ARG A 38 32.48 1.20 29.94
N LEU A 39 33.32 0.22 29.60
CA LEU A 39 32.97 -0.82 28.63
C LEU A 39 31.77 -1.66 29.09
N ARG A 40 31.64 -1.92 30.39
CA ARG A 40 30.47 -2.61 30.95
C ARG A 40 29.20 -1.77 30.81
N GLU A 41 29.25 -0.49 31.13
CA GLU A 41 28.11 0.42 31.00
C GLU A 41 27.68 0.59 29.53
N GLU A 42 28.64 0.73 28.61
CA GLU A 42 28.37 0.77 27.17
C GLU A 42 27.74 -0.54 26.67
N LYS A 43 28.21 -1.69 27.18
CA LYS A 43 27.63 -3.01 26.87
C LYS A 43 26.19 -3.11 27.37
N GLU A 44 25.92 -2.74 28.61
CA GLU A 44 24.57 -2.75 29.18
C GLU A 44 23.62 -1.82 28.42
N PHE A 45 24.10 -0.64 28.02
CA PHE A 45 23.36 0.28 27.19
C PHE A 45 23.04 -0.29 25.80
N ALA A 46 24.03 -0.91 25.14
CA ALA A 46 23.83 -1.57 23.85
C ALA A 46 22.87 -2.76 23.95
N GLU A 47 22.98 -3.58 24.99
CA GLU A 47 22.05 -4.68 25.28
C GLU A 47 20.62 -4.16 25.51
N GLY A 48 20.47 -3.02 26.19
CA GLY A 48 19.19 -2.33 26.35
C GLY A 48 18.58 -1.90 25.01
N GLN A 49 19.38 -1.28 24.13
CA GLN A 49 18.93 -0.90 22.79
C GLN A 49 18.51 -2.13 21.96
N ILE A 50 19.29 -3.21 22.01
CA ILE A 50 18.97 -4.46 21.32
C ILE A 50 17.63 -5.01 21.81
N ASN A 51 17.41 -5.06 23.12
CA ASN A 51 16.16 -5.54 23.69
C ASN A 51 14.95 -4.67 23.29
N PHE A 52 15.13 -3.35 23.26
CA PHE A 52 14.10 -2.43 22.78
C PHE A 52 13.79 -2.64 21.30
N LEU A 53 14.80 -2.76 20.45
CA LEU A 53 14.59 -3.02 19.03
C LEU A 53 13.90 -4.37 18.81
N ASN A 54 14.29 -5.40 19.55
CA ASN A 54 13.65 -6.72 19.48
C ASN A 54 12.16 -6.66 19.86
N SER A 55 11.77 -5.89 20.87
CA SER A 55 10.35 -5.74 21.23
C SER A 55 9.57 -4.99 20.15
N VAL A 56 10.13 -3.93 19.57
CA VAL A 56 9.53 -3.20 18.43
C VAL A 56 9.39 -4.09 17.21
N ILE A 57 10.40 -4.91 16.89
CA ILE A 57 10.38 -5.85 15.77
C ILE A 57 9.23 -6.85 15.93
N VAL A 58 9.09 -7.46 17.12
CA VAL A 58 8.02 -8.43 17.40
C VAL A 58 6.64 -7.79 17.25
N ASP A 59 6.45 -6.56 17.78
CA ASP A 59 5.18 -5.85 17.66
C ASP A 59 4.83 -5.50 16.21
N LEU A 60 5.82 -5.07 15.42
CA LEU A 60 5.63 -4.76 14.01
C LEU A 60 5.34 -6.02 13.19
N GLN A 61 6.03 -7.13 13.46
CA GLN A 61 5.77 -8.42 12.81
C GLN A 61 4.34 -8.89 13.08
N ARG A 62 3.89 -8.84 14.34
CA ARG A 62 2.50 -9.17 14.71
C ARG A 62 1.48 -8.31 13.98
N LYS A 63 1.68 -6.99 13.94
CA LYS A 63 0.78 -6.07 13.22
C LYS A 63 0.76 -6.36 11.73
N ASN A 64 1.90 -6.67 11.14
CA ASN A 64 2.00 -7.01 9.71
C ASN A 64 1.25 -8.31 9.40
N GLU A 65 1.39 -9.34 10.25
CA GLU A 65 0.63 -10.58 10.14
C GLU A 65 -0.87 -10.35 10.28
N GLU A 66 -1.31 -9.54 11.24
CA GLU A 66 -2.72 -9.19 11.43
C GLU A 66 -3.30 -8.48 10.19
N LEU A 67 -2.56 -7.52 9.63
CA LEU A 67 -2.95 -6.82 8.40
C LEU A 67 -3.01 -7.77 7.20
N LYS A 68 -2.04 -8.67 7.04
CA LYS A 68 -2.04 -9.71 6.01
C LYS A 68 -3.25 -10.63 6.14
N LEU A 69 -3.62 -11.02 7.36
CA LEU A 69 -4.80 -11.85 7.61
C LEU A 69 -6.09 -11.10 7.27
N LYS A 70 -6.19 -9.81 7.64
CA LYS A 70 -7.34 -8.97 7.31
C LYS A 70 -7.50 -8.81 5.79
N LEU A 71 -6.40 -8.57 5.08
CA LEU A 71 -6.39 -8.49 3.62
C LEU A 71 -6.86 -9.80 2.98
N LYS A 72 -6.29 -10.95 3.39
CA LYS A 72 -6.73 -12.27 2.92
C LYS A 72 -8.21 -12.50 3.17
N LYS A 73 -8.72 -12.08 4.33
CA LYS A 73 -10.14 -12.22 4.66
C LYS A 73 -11.04 -11.35 3.78
N MET A 74 -10.64 -10.12 3.46
CA MET A 74 -11.38 -9.23 2.55
C MET A 74 -11.44 -9.81 1.14
N VAL A 75 -10.29 -10.25 0.62
CA VAL A 75 -10.22 -10.93 -0.69
C VAL A 75 -11.07 -12.20 -0.69
N LEU A 76 -10.96 -13.04 0.34
CA LEU A 76 -11.79 -14.24 0.44
C LEU A 76 -13.28 -13.92 0.60
N SER A 77 -13.67 -12.84 1.28
CA SER A 77 -15.08 -12.45 1.35
C SER A 77 -15.62 -11.99 0.00
N GLU A 78 -14.82 -11.34 -0.84
CA GLU A 78 -15.22 -10.95 -2.19
C GLU A 78 -15.36 -12.16 -3.13
N TRP A 79 -14.62 -13.25 -2.88
CA TRP A 79 -14.59 -14.42 -3.76
C TRP A 79 -15.54 -15.55 -3.32
N ASN A 80 -15.84 -15.65 -2.02
CA ASN A 80 -16.67 -16.73 -1.47
C ASN A 80 -18.19 -16.47 -1.63
N ASP A 81 -18.58 -15.31 -2.15
CA ASP A 81 -19.97 -15.00 -2.55
C ASP A 81 -20.34 -15.61 -3.91
N GLU A 82 -19.37 -16.04 -4.74
CA GLU A 82 -19.64 -16.65 -6.06
C GLU A 82 -19.65 -18.20 -6.04
N GLU A 83 -18.92 -18.87 -5.14
CA GLU A 83 -18.68 -20.32 -5.23
C GLU A 83 -19.60 -21.21 -4.35
N ASN A 84 -20.42 -20.63 -3.45
CA ASN A 84 -21.30 -21.41 -2.56
C ASN A 84 -22.80 -21.24 -2.88
N ASN A 85 -23.16 -21.40 -4.16
CA ASN A 85 -24.56 -21.59 -4.57
C ASN A 85 -24.83 -22.99 -5.14
N GLY A 86 -24.06 -23.98 -4.67
CA GLY A 86 -24.22 -25.39 -5.05
C GLY A 86 -24.06 -26.30 -3.84
N LEU A 87 -25.19 -26.79 -3.33
CA LEU A 87 -25.30 -27.99 -2.50
C LEU A 87 -24.90 -27.88 -1.02
N GLY A 88 -25.91 -27.86 -0.14
CA GLY A 88 -25.70 -28.18 1.27
C GLY A 88 -26.77 -27.64 2.20
N GLU A 89 -27.93 -28.28 2.22
CA GLU A 89 -28.92 -28.07 3.27
C GLU A 89 -28.34 -28.36 4.66
N VAL A 90 -29.01 -27.74 5.65
CA VAL A 90 -29.12 -28.14 7.05
C VAL A 90 -28.18 -27.43 8.04
N LYS A 91 -28.74 -26.33 8.56
CA LYS A 91 -28.69 -25.88 9.96
C LYS A 91 -27.32 -25.48 10.50
N LYS A 92 -27.07 -24.17 10.52
CA LYS A 92 -26.71 -23.45 11.76
C LYS A 92 -26.85 -21.94 11.61
N LYS A 93 -27.77 -21.41 12.43
CA LYS A 93 -27.86 -20.05 12.96
C LYS A 93 -27.92 -18.92 11.92
N LYS A 94 -29.16 -18.47 11.72
CA LYS A 94 -29.61 -17.20 11.13
C LYS A 94 -28.75 -16.01 11.60
N LYS A 95 -27.57 -15.78 10.99
CA LYS A 95 -27.05 -14.42 10.87
C LYS A 95 -27.88 -13.79 9.77
N LYS A 96 -28.67 -12.79 10.14
CA LYS A 96 -29.55 -12.02 9.26
C LYS A 96 -28.74 -11.68 8.00
N LYS A 97 -29.01 -12.37 6.89
CA LYS A 97 -28.54 -12.01 5.56
C LYS A 97 -29.01 -10.57 5.38
N LYS A 98 -28.10 -9.60 5.43
CA LYS A 98 -28.42 -8.27 4.92
C LYS A 98 -28.68 -8.55 3.44
N LYS A 99 -29.95 -8.58 3.03
CA LYS A 99 -30.27 -8.51 1.62
C LYS A 99 -29.64 -7.21 1.17
N GLU A 100 -28.56 -7.28 0.39
CA GLU A 100 -28.06 -6.09 -0.27
C GLU A 100 -29.24 -5.55 -1.07
N SER A 101 -29.64 -4.32 -0.74
CA SER A 101 -30.67 -3.65 -1.51
C SER A 101 -30.19 -3.61 -2.95
N PRO A 102 -31.06 -3.84 -3.94
CA PRO A 102 -30.68 -3.67 -5.35
C PRO A 102 -29.98 -2.31 -5.54
N PRO A 103 -28.98 -2.23 -6.43
CA PRO A 103 -28.29 -0.98 -6.72
C PRO A 103 -29.29 0.15 -6.90
N ARG A 104 -29.09 1.26 -6.18
CA ARG A 104 -29.98 2.43 -6.32
C ARG A 104 -29.81 2.98 -7.73
N VAL A 105 -30.91 3.10 -8.45
CA VAL A 105 -30.94 3.69 -9.79
C VAL A 105 -30.95 5.21 -9.62
N PHE A 106 -30.16 5.95 -10.41
CA PHE A 106 -30.12 7.40 -10.36
C PHE A 106 -30.12 7.93 -11.79
N CYS A 107 -31.10 8.76 -12.11
CA CYS A 107 -31.16 9.43 -13.39
C CYS A 107 -30.53 10.82 -13.28
N ASP A 108 -29.42 11.01 -13.98
CA ASP A 108 -28.66 12.27 -14.08
C ASP A 108 -29.35 13.35 -14.93
N ILE A 109 -30.43 13.02 -15.65
CA ILE A 109 -31.23 13.97 -16.44
C ILE A 109 -32.26 14.71 -15.55
N CYS A 110 -32.86 14.03 -14.57
CA CYS A 110 -33.89 14.58 -13.66
C CYS A 110 -33.41 14.76 -12.22
N ASP A 111 -32.17 14.37 -11.90
CA ASP A 111 -31.62 14.29 -10.54
C ASP A 111 -32.50 13.48 -9.56
N CYS A 112 -33.14 12.41 -10.05
CA CYS A 112 -34.10 11.62 -9.29
C CYS A 112 -33.61 10.19 -9.03
N PHE A 113 -33.70 9.76 -7.75
CA PHE A 113 -33.29 8.43 -7.30
C PHE A 113 -34.44 7.43 -7.38
N ASP A 114 -34.11 6.17 -7.66
CA ASP A 114 -34.92 4.96 -7.55
C ASP A 114 -36.20 4.93 -8.41
N LEU A 115 -36.39 5.88 -9.32
CA LEU A 115 -37.57 5.96 -10.21
C LEU A 115 -37.34 5.32 -11.58
N HIS A 116 -36.31 5.76 -12.28
CA HIS A 116 -35.91 5.29 -13.61
C HIS A 116 -34.41 5.50 -13.79
N ASP A 117 -33.81 4.77 -14.73
CA ASP A 117 -32.43 5.01 -15.14
C ASP A 117 -32.38 6.12 -16.19
N THR A 118 -31.20 6.69 -16.44
CA THR A 118 -30.97 7.78 -17.40
C THR A 118 -31.62 7.52 -18.76
N GLU A 119 -31.55 6.29 -19.28
CA GLU A 119 -32.10 5.92 -20.60
C GLU A 119 -33.63 5.97 -20.68
N ASP A 120 -34.31 5.81 -19.55
CA ASP A 120 -35.78 5.79 -19.43
C ASP A 120 -36.36 7.15 -19.02
N CYS A 121 -35.54 8.22 -19.04
CA CYS A 121 -35.99 9.52 -18.59
C CYS A 121 -37.08 10.10 -19.51
N PRO A 122 -38.30 10.38 -19.01
CA PRO A 122 -39.38 10.97 -19.82
C PRO A 122 -38.99 12.35 -20.37
N THR A 123 -38.11 13.06 -19.66
CA THR A 123 -37.54 14.33 -20.09
C THR A 123 -36.67 14.17 -21.34
N GLN A 124 -35.97 13.05 -21.51
CA GLN A 124 -35.18 12.75 -22.71
C GLN A 124 -36.08 12.67 -23.95
N THR A 125 -37.26 12.05 -23.81
CA THR A 125 -38.27 11.97 -24.86
C THR A 125 -38.93 13.33 -25.12
N GLN A 126 -39.20 14.11 -24.07
CA GLN A 126 -39.74 15.46 -24.23
C GLN A 126 -38.76 16.42 -24.91
N GLN A 127 -37.45 16.38 -24.60
CA GLN A 127 -36.46 17.18 -25.32
C GLN A 127 -36.41 16.84 -26.81
N GLN A 128 -36.56 15.57 -27.17
CA GLN A 128 -36.67 15.15 -28.58
C GLN A 128 -37.96 15.65 -29.23
N GLN A 129 -39.08 15.71 -28.50
CA GLN A 129 -40.38 16.11 -29.05
C GLN A 129 -40.66 17.63 -28.98
N GLN A 130 -39.97 18.38 -28.11
CA GLN A 130 -40.22 19.80 -27.84
C GLN A 130 -39.27 20.76 -28.57
N SER A 131 -38.52 20.29 -29.56
CA SER A 131 -37.84 21.20 -30.50
C SER A 131 -38.70 21.38 -31.76
N PRO A 132 -39.62 22.36 -31.83
CA PRO A 132 -40.42 22.67 -33.02
C PRO A 132 -39.60 23.31 -34.15
N GLY A 133 -38.35 22.87 -34.31
CA GLY A 133 -37.39 23.31 -35.31
C GLY A 133 -36.25 22.32 -35.54
N SER A 134 -36.26 21.13 -34.91
CA SER A 134 -35.32 20.09 -35.31
C SER A 134 -35.73 19.54 -36.67
N PRO A 135 -34.83 19.51 -37.67
CA PRO A 135 -35.12 18.88 -38.94
C PRO A 135 -35.52 17.42 -38.69
N PRO A 136 -36.49 16.87 -39.45
CA PRO A 136 -36.87 15.48 -39.30
C PRO A 136 -35.62 14.60 -39.39
N HIS A 137 -35.53 13.58 -38.54
CA HIS A 137 -34.47 12.57 -38.64
C HIS A 137 -34.33 12.14 -40.11
N SER A 138 -33.09 12.06 -40.62
CA SER A 138 -32.88 11.87 -42.05
C SER A 138 -33.63 10.63 -42.53
N VAL A 139 -34.59 10.82 -43.43
CA VAL A 139 -35.43 9.76 -44.04
C VAL A 139 -34.67 8.89 -45.06
N ASN A 140 -33.34 8.85 -44.96
CA ASN A 140 -32.50 8.04 -45.84
C ASN A 140 -32.60 6.56 -45.44
N HIS A 141 -33.58 5.87 -46.02
CA HIS A 141 -33.68 4.42 -45.99
C HIS A 141 -32.70 3.79 -47.00
N GLY A 142 -31.40 3.92 -46.75
CA GLY A 142 -30.39 3.17 -47.50
C GLY A 142 -30.51 1.68 -47.23
N LYS A 143 -30.29 0.83 -48.23
CA LYS A 143 -30.13 -0.61 -47.98
C LYS A 143 -28.89 -0.82 -47.12
N ARG A 144 -28.95 -1.70 -46.12
CA ARG A 144 -27.84 -1.98 -45.18
C ARG A 144 -26.52 -2.37 -45.88
N SER A 145 -26.59 -2.82 -47.12
CA SER A 145 -25.45 -3.26 -47.93
C SER A 145 -24.86 -2.19 -48.85
N GLU A 146 -25.49 -1.03 -48.99
CA GLU A 146 -25.02 0.06 -49.87
C GLU A 146 -24.37 1.14 -49.00
N GLU A 147 -23.08 1.41 -49.24
CA GLU A 147 -22.35 2.48 -48.55
C GLU A 147 -22.88 3.84 -49.01
N ARG A 148 -23.19 4.70 -48.05
CA ARG A 148 -23.74 6.03 -48.34
C ARG A 148 -22.61 6.89 -48.94
N PRO A 149 -22.80 7.49 -50.13
CA PRO A 149 -21.79 8.35 -50.72
C PRO A 149 -21.52 9.55 -49.80
N TYR A 150 -20.26 9.66 -49.38
CA TYR A 150 -19.73 10.72 -48.53
C TYR A 150 -18.57 11.40 -49.26
N CYS A 151 -18.55 12.73 -49.19
CA CYS A 151 -17.48 13.53 -49.77
C CYS A 151 -16.56 14.01 -48.65
N GLU A 152 -15.30 13.61 -48.70
CA GLU A 152 -14.28 14.04 -47.74
C GLU A 152 -13.82 15.49 -47.97
N VAL A 153 -14.09 16.06 -49.15
CA VAL A 153 -13.70 17.45 -49.48
C VAL A 153 -14.59 18.48 -48.80
N CYS A 154 -15.92 18.31 -48.90
CA CYS A 154 -16.89 19.24 -48.32
C CYS A 154 -17.57 18.69 -47.06
N GLU A 155 -17.10 17.54 -46.57
CA GLU A 155 -17.60 16.85 -45.37
C GLU A 155 -19.12 16.60 -45.36
N ALA A 156 -19.71 16.43 -46.56
CA ALA A 156 -21.15 16.27 -46.73
C ALA A 156 -21.51 14.93 -47.37
N PHE A 157 -22.66 14.39 -46.95
CA PHE A 157 -23.25 13.22 -47.59
C PHE A 157 -24.07 13.62 -48.83
N GLY A 158 -24.04 12.81 -49.89
CA GLY A 158 -24.88 12.99 -51.08
C GLY A 158 -24.15 12.89 -52.41
N HIS A 159 -22.81 12.88 -52.40
CA HIS A 159 -21.95 12.57 -53.53
C HIS A 159 -20.65 11.95 -53.00
N ALA A 160 -19.92 11.22 -53.84
CA ALA A 160 -18.59 10.76 -53.50
C ALA A 160 -17.57 11.88 -53.75
N THR A 161 -16.44 11.80 -53.07
CA THR A 161 -15.31 12.75 -53.18
C THR A 161 -14.89 13.00 -54.64
N ASP A 162 -15.02 12.01 -55.52
CA ASP A 162 -14.66 12.09 -56.95
C ASP A 162 -15.56 13.00 -57.80
N SER A 163 -16.75 13.33 -57.29
CA SER A 163 -17.80 14.06 -57.99
C SER A 163 -18.07 15.42 -57.33
N CYS A 164 -17.15 15.89 -56.47
CA CYS A 164 -17.29 17.14 -55.74
C CYS A 164 -17.00 18.34 -56.64
N ASN A 165 -17.93 19.30 -56.70
CA ASN A 165 -17.69 20.61 -57.28
C ASN A 165 -17.37 21.59 -56.14
N GLU A 166 -16.08 21.85 -55.90
CA GLU A 166 -15.54 22.68 -54.81
C GLU A 166 -15.90 24.18 -54.87
N ASP A 167 -16.64 24.63 -55.89
CA ASP A 167 -16.88 26.05 -56.18
C ASP A 167 -18.10 26.68 -55.45
N GLN A 168 -18.46 26.21 -54.25
CA GLN A 168 -19.47 26.90 -53.42
C GLN A 168 -18.92 27.26 -52.05
N THR A 169 -18.16 28.34 -52.00
CA THR A 169 -17.91 29.09 -50.77
C THR A 169 -19.10 30.02 -50.52
N PHE A 170 -19.80 29.82 -49.39
CA PHE A 170 -20.59 30.86 -48.71
C PHE A 170 -20.46 30.66 -47.20
#